data_AF-A0A2K3PEL6-F1
#
_entry.id   AF-A0A2K3PEL6-F1
#
_cell.length_a   1.000
_cell.length_b   1.000
_cell.length_c   1.000
_cell.angle_alpha   90.00
_cell.angle_beta   90.00
_cell.angle_gamma   90.00
#
_symmetry.space_group_name_H-M   'P 1'
#
loop_
_entity.id
_entity.type
_entity.pdbx_description
1 polymer ?
#
loop_
_entity_poly.entity_id
_entity_poly.type
_entity_poly.pdbx_seq_one_letter_code
_entity_poly.pdbx_strand_id
1 'polypeptide(L)'
;GVMMTHGNVLATLSAVMTIVPKLGKKDVYLAYLPLAHILELAAENLMAAVGIAIGYGSPLTLTDTSSKIKKGTKGDATVLMPTLLAAVPAILDRVRDGVFKKVNAAGGLSKKLFYLAYERRLQAINGSWFGAWGLEKALWNFLVFSKVRAILGGRIRFILSGGAPLSGDTQQFINICLGAPIGQGYGLTETCAGGTFSDFDDTSVGRVGPPLPCSFVKLIDWSEGGYLTNDSPMPRGEIVIGGPNVTLGYFKNEEKTNESYKVDEKGMRWFYTGDIGRFHTDGCLEIIDRKKDIVKLQHGEYVSLGKVEAALIVSPYVDNIMLHADPFHSYCVALVVTSQSTLEEWASKQEIPYSSFSELCSKEESVKEVHASLVKFLDYAYICQVNSKLLSKLFMLSVHQSDIQSHGRGYAENLYIAKKCSQSCGSDSVAETLKIYNSHNCGCKPQFKAMEAKKARLEKFEIPAKIKLLSDPWTPESGLVTAALKIKREVIKKTFQEELVKLYSS
;
A
#
# COMPACT_ATOMS: atom_id res chain seq x y z
N GLY A 1 -21.61 -17.29 -11.03
CA GLY A 1 -20.19 -17.71 -11.12
C GLY A 1 -19.62 -17.29 -12.45
N VAL A 2 -18.32 -17.05 -12.53
CA VAL A 2 -17.64 -16.70 -13.78
C VAL A 2 -17.35 -17.99 -14.57
N MET A 3 -17.67 -18.00 -15.86
CA MET A 3 -17.46 -19.16 -16.74
C MET A 3 -16.07 -19.12 -17.35
N MET A 4 -15.15 -19.89 -16.77
CA MET A 4 -13.77 -19.99 -17.22
C MET A 4 -13.56 -21.25 -18.05
N THR A 5 -12.83 -21.15 -19.16
CA THR A 5 -12.35 -22.31 -19.92
C THR A 5 -10.92 -22.69 -19.51
N HIS A 6 -10.52 -23.92 -19.78
CA HIS A 6 -9.11 -24.34 -19.59
C HIS A 6 -8.14 -23.47 -20.39
N GLY A 7 -8.52 -23.08 -21.61
CA GLY A 7 -7.72 -22.20 -22.46
C GLY A 7 -7.48 -20.82 -21.84
N ASN A 8 -8.47 -20.26 -21.14
CA ASN A 8 -8.30 -18.97 -20.47
C ASN A 8 -7.25 -19.03 -19.37
N VAL A 9 -7.29 -20.08 -18.55
CA VAL A 9 -6.31 -20.27 -17.47
C VAL A 9 -4.93 -20.51 -18.06
N LEU A 10 -4.79 -21.44 -19.02
CA LEU A 10 -3.52 -21.78 -19.66
C LEU A 10 -2.86 -20.57 -20.35
N ALA A 11 -3.64 -19.66 -20.92
CA ALA A 11 -3.12 -18.42 -21.51
C ALA A 11 -2.41 -17.55 -20.46
N THR A 12 -3.04 -17.33 -19.30
CA THR A 12 -2.41 -16.60 -18.18
C THR A 12 -1.16 -17.31 -17.68
N LEU A 13 -1.21 -18.64 -17.48
CA LEU A 13 -0.07 -19.41 -16.98
C LEU A 13 1.13 -19.30 -17.92
N SER A 14 0.90 -19.46 -19.22
CA SER A 14 1.94 -19.37 -20.25
C SER A 14 2.60 -17.99 -20.28
N ALA A 15 1.82 -16.93 -20.07
CA ALA A 15 2.32 -15.56 -19.99
C ALA A 15 3.14 -15.29 -18.71
N VAL A 16 2.72 -15.81 -17.56
CA VAL A 16 3.47 -15.64 -16.30
C VAL A 16 4.80 -16.41 -16.32
N MET A 17 4.84 -17.58 -16.99
CA MET A 17 6.07 -18.36 -17.17
C MET A 17 7.19 -17.58 -17.86
N THR A 18 6.86 -16.64 -18.75
CA THR A 18 7.88 -15.85 -19.46
C THR A 18 8.42 -14.69 -18.62
N ILE A 19 7.68 -14.25 -17.59
CA ILE A 19 8.02 -13.08 -16.78
C ILE A 19 8.86 -13.47 -15.57
N VAL A 20 8.54 -14.57 -14.89
CA VAL A 20 9.28 -14.99 -13.70
C VAL A 20 10.51 -15.81 -14.11
N PRO A 21 11.73 -15.29 -13.96
CA PRO A 21 12.92 -15.97 -14.44
C PRO A 21 13.21 -17.22 -13.62
N LYS A 22 13.74 -18.24 -14.32
CA LYS A 22 14.32 -19.47 -13.73
C LYS A 22 13.34 -20.26 -12.85
N LEU A 23 12.03 -20.22 -13.13
CA LEU A 23 11.08 -21.16 -12.53
C LEU A 23 11.51 -22.60 -12.85
N GLY A 24 11.63 -23.44 -11.82
CA GLY A 24 12.03 -24.83 -12.02
C GLY A 24 11.99 -25.67 -10.75
N LYS A 25 12.34 -26.95 -10.88
CA LYS A 25 12.23 -27.98 -9.83
C LYS A 25 13.01 -27.72 -8.53
N LYS A 26 13.89 -26.71 -8.52
CA LYS A 26 14.61 -26.27 -7.30
C LYS A 26 13.76 -25.37 -6.41
N ASP A 27 12.66 -24.86 -6.94
CA ASP A 27 11.73 -24.04 -6.20
C ASP A 27 10.78 -24.86 -5.34
N VAL A 28 10.30 -24.20 -4.28
CA VAL A 28 9.25 -24.70 -3.41
C VAL A 28 8.25 -23.58 -3.23
N TYR A 29 7.00 -23.83 -3.58
CA TYR A 29 5.89 -22.89 -3.45
C TYR A 29 5.08 -23.20 -2.19
N LEU A 30 4.70 -22.15 -1.44
CA LEU A 30 3.83 -22.28 -0.28
C LEU A 30 2.40 -21.87 -0.67
N ALA A 31 1.53 -22.87 -0.81
CA ALA A 31 0.11 -22.70 -1.07
C ALA A 31 -0.66 -22.58 0.25
N TYR A 32 -1.18 -21.40 0.55
CA TYR A 32 -1.92 -21.15 1.79
C TYR A 32 -3.21 -20.35 1.58
N LEU A 33 -3.45 -19.83 0.38
CA LEU A 33 -4.72 -19.20 0.04
C LEU A 33 -5.74 -20.27 -0.35
N PRO A 34 -7.05 -19.99 -0.25
CA PRO A 34 -8.07 -20.95 -0.68
C PRO A 34 -8.07 -21.14 -2.20
N LEU A 35 -8.14 -22.39 -2.67
CA LEU A 35 -8.23 -22.75 -4.10
C LEU A 35 -9.48 -22.17 -4.80
N ALA A 36 -10.51 -21.77 -4.03
CA ALA A 36 -11.66 -21.04 -4.54
C ALA A 36 -11.31 -19.65 -5.11
N HIS A 37 -10.13 -19.11 -4.79
CA HIS A 37 -9.65 -17.83 -5.30
C HIS A 37 -8.76 -18.05 -6.54
N ILE A 38 -9.06 -17.33 -7.63
CA ILE A 38 -8.40 -17.52 -8.93
C ILE A 38 -6.88 -17.36 -8.90
N LEU A 39 -6.37 -16.45 -8.04
CA LEU A 39 -4.92 -16.24 -7.89
C LEU A 39 -4.20 -17.53 -7.46
N GLU A 40 -4.76 -18.23 -6.47
CA GLU A 40 -4.16 -19.47 -5.97
C GLU A 40 -4.33 -20.61 -6.98
N LEU A 41 -5.53 -20.72 -7.58
CA LEU A 41 -5.78 -21.69 -8.63
C LEU A 41 -4.79 -21.54 -9.79
N ALA A 42 -4.53 -20.31 -10.24
CA ALA A 42 -3.54 -20.06 -11.29
C ALA A 42 -2.11 -20.39 -10.81
N ALA A 43 -1.73 -19.95 -9.60
CA ALA A 43 -0.41 -20.24 -9.05
C ALA A 43 -0.14 -21.74 -8.92
N GLU A 44 -1.05 -22.52 -8.32
CA GLU A 44 -0.89 -23.96 -8.16
C GLU A 44 -0.79 -24.69 -9.51
N ASN A 45 -1.63 -24.33 -10.49
CA ASN A 45 -1.54 -24.91 -11.84
C ASN A 45 -0.21 -24.58 -12.53
N LEU A 46 0.33 -23.36 -12.35
CA LEU A 46 1.65 -22.98 -12.84
C LEU A 46 2.75 -23.83 -12.20
N MET A 47 2.73 -23.95 -10.87
CA MET A 47 3.72 -24.72 -10.13
C MET A 47 3.70 -26.20 -10.54
N ALA A 48 2.51 -26.78 -10.68
CA ALA A 48 2.33 -28.16 -11.15
C ALA A 48 2.84 -28.35 -12.59
N ALA A 49 2.56 -27.42 -13.50
CA ALA A 49 3.01 -27.48 -14.89
C ALA A 49 4.55 -27.42 -15.03
N VAL A 50 5.22 -26.64 -14.16
CA VAL A 50 6.70 -26.55 -14.14
C VAL A 50 7.36 -27.71 -13.38
N GLY A 51 6.60 -28.40 -12.51
CA GLY A 51 7.11 -29.45 -11.63
C GLY A 51 7.78 -28.93 -10.36
N ILE A 52 7.24 -27.83 -9.81
CA ILE A 52 7.65 -27.21 -8.55
C ILE A 52 6.95 -27.93 -7.38
N ALA A 53 7.68 -28.14 -6.27
CA ALA A 53 7.08 -28.72 -5.08
C ALA A 53 6.13 -27.73 -4.41
N ILE A 54 4.90 -28.16 -4.08
CA ILE A 54 3.90 -27.35 -3.40
C ILE A 54 3.78 -27.85 -1.96
N GLY A 55 3.98 -26.95 -0.99
CA GLY A 55 3.65 -27.20 0.40
C GLY A 55 2.36 -26.48 0.77
N TYR A 56 1.44 -27.19 1.43
CA TYR A 56 0.15 -26.63 1.83
C TYR A 56 0.20 -26.10 3.27
N GLY A 57 -0.42 -24.95 3.49
CA GLY A 57 -0.53 -24.31 4.79
C GLY A 57 -1.82 -23.52 4.95
N SER A 58 -1.91 -22.71 6.01
CA SER A 58 -3.06 -21.83 6.27
C SER A 58 -2.59 -20.41 6.60
N PRO A 59 -3.35 -19.34 6.30
CA PRO A 59 -2.96 -17.99 6.67
C PRO A 59 -2.75 -17.81 8.18
N LEU A 60 -3.40 -18.66 9.00
CA LEU A 60 -3.34 -18.64 10.45
C LEU A 60 -2.23 -19.54 11.04
N THR A 61 -1.50 -20.26 10.19
CA THR A 61 -0.35 -21.11 10.55
C THR A 61 0.93 -20.74 9.76
N LEU A 62 0.88 -19.64 8.99
CA LEU A 62 1.93 -19.23 8.08
C LEU A 62 3.29 -18.97 8.77
N THR A 63 3.27 -18.19 9.85
CA THR A 63 4.47 -17.77 10.61
C THR A 63 4.44 -18.30 12.04
N ASP A 64 5.61 -18.40 12.70
CA ASP A 64 5.74 -18.86 14.10
C ASP A 64 4.90 -18.06 15.12
N THR A 65 4.47 -16.84 14.75
CA THR A 65 3.65 -15.95 15.59
C THR A 65 2.16 -15.97 15.25
N SER A 66 1.73 -16.88 14.37
CA SER A 66 0.34 -16.93 13.90
C SER A 66 -0.58 -17.52 14.97
N SER A 67 -1.86 -17.11 14.96
CA SER A 67 -2.80 -17.38 16.06
C SER A 67 -3.17 -18.85 16.26
N LYS A 68 -3.12 -19.68 15.20
CA LYS A 68 -3.46 -21.11 15.28
C LYS A 68 -2.25 -22.02 15.53
N ILE A 69 -1.06 -21.45 15.72
CA ILE A 69 0.14 -22.21 16.07
C ILE A 69 0.31 -22.27 17.58
N LYS A 70 0.65 -23.46 18.08
CA LYS A 70 0.99 -23.65 19.49
C LYS A 70 2.23 -22.81 19.82
N LYS A 71 2.15 -21.99 20.87
CA LYS A 71 3.30 -21.16 21.29
C LYS A 71 4.54 -22.04 21.48
N GLY A 72 5.65 -21.66 20.84
CA GLY A 72 6.92 -22.40 20.86
C GLY A 72 7.11 -23.40 19.73
N THR A 73 6.11 -23.62 18.85
CA THR A 73 6.27 -24.43 17.63
C THR A 73 6.55 -23.56 16.40
N LYS A 74 7.16 -24.17 15.38
CA LYS A 74 7.46 -23.52 14.09
C LYS A 74 6.22 -23.50 13.20
N GLY A 75 6.07 -22.45 12.39
CA GLY A 75 5.04 -22.34 11.37
C GLY A 75 5.41 -22.89 10.01
N ASP A 76 4.43 -22.90 9.12
CA ASP A 76 4.50 -23.58 7.84
C ASP A 76 5.66 -23.05 6.99
N ALA A 77 5.82 -21.72 6.92
CA ALA A 77 6.90 -21.10 6.15
C ALA A 77 8.29 -21.43 6.72
N THR A 78 8.43 -21.51 8.05
CA THR A 78 9.69 -21.84 8.71
C THR A 78 10.10 -23.30 8.48
N VAL A 79 9.13 -24.22 8.44
CA VAL A 79 9.37 -25.65 8.22
C VAL A 79 9.63 -25.95 6.75
N LEU A 80 8.78 -25.43 5.85
CA LEU A 80 8.89 -25.66 4.41
C LEU A 80 10.08 -24.92 3.78
N MET A 81 10.42 -23.74 4.32
CA MET A 81 11.41 -22.83 3.78
C MET A 81 11.18 -22.56 2.27
N PRO A 82 10.05 -21.93 1.90
CA PRO A 82 9.66 -21.74 0.50
C PRO A 82 10.61 -20.78 -0.25
N THR A 83 10.66 -20.93 -1.56
CA THR A 83 11.35 -19.98 -2.46
C THR A 83 10.38 -19.03 -3.16
N LEU A 84 9.14 -19.46 -3.37
CA LEU A 84 8.08 -18.71 -4.03
C LEU A 84 6.86 -18.56 -3.12
N LEU A 85 6.23 -17.39 -3.17
CA LEU A 85 5.04 -17.08 -2.38
C LEU A 85 4.08 -16.18 -3.18
N ALA A 86 2.81 -16.55 -3.27
CA ALA A 86 1.76 -15.62 -3.67
C ALA A 86 1.10 -15.06 -2.41
N ALA A 87 1.02 -13.73 -2.30
CA ALA A 87 0.54 -13.05 -1.12
C ALA A 87 -0.47 -11.95 -1.47
N VAL A 88 -1.35 -11.69 -0.53
CA VAL A 88 -2.28 -10.55 -0.54
C VAL A 88 -1.67 -9.44 0.32
N PRO A 89 -1.85 -8.14 -0.01
CA PRO A 89 -1.28 -7.02 0.76
C PRO A 89 -1.42 -7.14 2.28
N ALA A 90 -2.61 -7.51 2.77
CA ALA A 90 -2.85 -7.68 4.21
C ALA A 90 -1.90 -8.68 4.91
N ILE A 91 -1.43 -9.71 4.19
CA ILE A 91 -0.45 -10.66 4.74
C ILE A 91 0.95 -10.02 4.79
N LEU A 92 1.31 -9.25 3.75
CA LEU A 92 2.58 -8.53 3.71
C LEU A 92 2.65 -7.45 4.79
N ASP A 93 1.54 -6.72 5.01
CA ASP A 93 1.41 -5.75 6.10
C ASP A 93 1.57 -6.43 7.47
N ARG A 94 0.90 -7.57 7.69
CA ARG A 94 1.07 -8.35 8.93
C ARG A 94 2.52 -8.81 9.15
N VAL A 95 3.22 -9.22 8.10
CA VAL A 95 4.65 -9.59 8.18
C VAL A 95 5.48 -8.37 8.58
N ARG A 96 5.24 -7.21 7.94
CA ARG A 96 5.90 -5.94 8.27
C ARG A 96 5.68 -5.57 9.75
N ASP A 97 4.43 -5.58 10.21
CA ASP A 97 4.07 -5.20 11.57
C ASP A 97 4.67 -6.19 12.59
N GLY A 98 4.68 -7.49 12.26
CA GLY A 98 5.35 -8.51 13.06
C GLY A 98 6.86 -8.29 13.20
N VAL A 99 7.53 -7.84 12.14
CA VAL A 99 8.95 -7.45 12.19
C VAL A 99 9.14 -6.23 13.09
N PHE A 100 8.34 -5.18 12.91
CA PHE A 100 8.44 -3.98 13.74
C PHE A 100 8.19 -4.27 15.22
N LYS A 101 7.21 -5.13 15.54
CA LYS A 101 6.95 -5.55 16.92
C LYS A 101 8.16 -6.24 17.54
N LYS A 102 8.84 -7.13 16.80
CA LYS A 102 10.08 -7.78 17.27
C LYS A 102 11.24 -6.79 17.44
N VAL A 103 11.44 -5.89 16.48
CA VAL A 103 12.51 -4.86 16.54
C VAL A 103 12.27 -3.89 17.70
N ASN A 104 11.03 -3.48 17.92
CA ASN A 104 10.66 -2.59 19.02
C ASN A 104 10.80 -3.27 20.39
N ALA A 105 10.42 -4.55 20.50
CA ALA A 105 10.59 -5.32 21.73
C ALA A 105 12.08 -5.56 22.07
N ALA A 106 12.95 -5.75 21.07
CA ALA A 106 14.39 -5.90 21.29
C ALA A 106 15.05 -4.62 21.83
N GLY A 107 14.53 -3.44 21.45
CA GLY A 107 14.97 -2.14 21.97
C GLY A 107 16.45 -1.79 21.73
N GLY A 108 16.87 -0.66 22.30
CA GLY A 108 18.28 -0.26 22.42
C GLY A 108 19.07 -0.18 21.11
N LEU A 109 20.26 -0.79 21.10
CA LEU A 109 21.20 -0.77 19.97
C LEU A 109 20.68 -1.55 18.76
N SER A 110 19.99 -2.68 18.99
CA SER A 110 19.40 -3.52 17.93
C SER A 110 18.39 -2.75 17.08
N LYS A 111 17.57 -1.91 17.73
CA LYS A 111 16.62 -1.02 17.06
C LYS A 111 17.35 0.03 16.20
N LYS A 112 18.38 0.69 16.73
CA LYS A 112 19.19 1.67 15.98
C LYS A 112 19.90 1.03 14.78
N LEU A 113 20.47 -0.16 14.96
CA LEU A 113 21.14 -0.92 13.90
C LEU A 113 20.18 -1.31 12.78
N PHE A 114 18.96 -1.77 13.12
CA PHE A 114 17.94 -2.09 12.12
C PHE A 114 17.61 -0.88 11.25
N TYR A 115 17.40 0.28 11.85
CA TYR A 115 17.07 1.50 11.10
C TYR A 115 18.23 2.01 10.25
N LEU A 116 19.44 1.98 10.78
CA LEU A 116 20.63 2.34 10.02
C LEU A 116 20.77 1.42 8.79
N ALA A 117 20.61 0.11 8.97
CA ALA A 117 20.65 -0.87 7.88
C ALA A 117 19.54 -0.63 6.84
N TYR A 118 18.33 -0.33 7.30
CA TYR A 118 17.17 -0.05 6.45
C TYR A 118 17.40 1.20 5.60
N GLU A 119 17.81 2.31 6.23
CA GLU A 119 18.03 3.59 5.57
C GLU A 119 19.18 3.52 4.55
N ARG A 120 20.29 2.86 4.90
CA ARG A 120 21.43 2.63 3.98
C ARG A 120 21.02 1.86 2.73
N ARG A 121 20.12 0.89 2.89
CA ARG A 121 19.64 0.07 1.77
C ARG A 121 18.58 0.77 0.94
N LEU A 122 17.73 1.57 1.58
CA LEU A 122 16.80 2.48 0.91
C LEU A 122 17.55 3.49 0.02
N GLN A 123 18.64 4.06 0.52
CA GLN A 123 19.51 4.95 -0.25
C GLN A 123 20.11 4.26 -1.48
N ALA A 124 20.54 2.99 -1.35
CA ALA A 124 21.05 2.21 -2.49
C ALA A 124 19.99 2.00 -3.58
N ILE A 125 18.75 1.65 -3.20
CA ILE A 125 17.65 1.46 -4.15
C ILE A 125 17.30 2.77 -4.86
N ASN A 126 17.36 3.89 -4.14
CA ASN A 126 17.12 5.22 -4.72
C ASN A 126 18.31 5.74 -5.58
N GLY A 127 19.30 4.90 -5.88
CA GLY A 127 20.44 5.25 -6.74
C GLY A 127 21.49 6.13 -6.07
N SER A 128 21.50 6.23 -4.73
CA SER A 128 22.52 6.99 -4.02
C SER A 128 23.87 6.25 -4.03
N TRP A 129 24.93 6.99 -4.35
CA TRP A 129 26.31 6.51 -4.24
C TRP A 129 26.67 6.06 -2.82
N PHE A 130 26.10 6.71 -1.80
CA PHE A 130 26.32 6.39 -0.39
C PHE A 130 25.45 5.24 0.15
N GLY A 131 24.68 4.58 -0.71
CA GLY A 131 23.90 3.40 -0.36
C GLY A 131 24.77 2.19 -0.02
N ALA A 132 24.21 1.19 0.66
CA ALA A 132 24.91 -0.07 0.94
C ALA A 132 25.10 -0.90 -0.34
N TRP A 133 26.31 -0.84 -0.90
CA TRP A 133 26.73 -1.65 -2.06
C TRP A 133 27.74 -2.74 -1.65
N GLY A 134 27.83 -3.82 -2.44
CA GLY A 134 28.87 -4.84 -2.29
C GLY A 134 28.98 -5.47 -0.89
N LEU A 135 30.14 -5.30 -0.24
CA LEU A 135 30.46 -5.88 1.06
C LEU A 135 29.57 -5.33 2.19
N GLU A 136 29.18 -4.06 2.13
CA GLU A 136 28.28 -3.46 3.13
C GLU A 136 26.89 -4.12 3.06
N LYS A 137 26.39 -4.41 1.85
CA LYS A 137 25.14 -5.16 1.64
C LYS A 137 25.24 -6.57 2.25
N ALA A 138 26.37 -7.26 2.10
CA ALA A 138 26.59 -8.57 2.70
C ALA A 138 26.59 -8.52 4.23
N LEU A 139 27.25 -7.51 4.82
CA LEU A 139 27.28 -7.29 6.27
C LEU A 139 25.88 -7.05 6.85
N TRP A 140 25.10 -6.13 6.27
CA TRP A 140 23.74 -5.87 6.73
C TRP A 140 22.81 -7.07 6.52
N ASN A 141 22.99 -7.81 5.43
CA ASN A 141 22.26 -9.06 5.20
C ASN A 141 22.53 -10.08 6.30
N PHE A 142 23.80 -10.22 6.72
CA PHE A 142 24.18 -11.19 7.74
C PHE A 142 23.70 -10.77 9.15
N LEU A 143 23.89 -9.51 9.53
CA LEU A 143 23.62 -9.04 10.90
C LEU A 143 22.13 -8.80 11.18
N VAL A 144 21.40 -8.24 10.21
CA VAL A 144 20.04 -7.73 10.41
C VAL A 144 19.02 -8.53 9.61
N PHE A 145 19.19 -8.59 8.29
CA PHE A 145 18.13 -9.12 7.41
C PHE A 145 18.02 -10.65 7.43
N SER A 146 19.07 -11.38 7.80
CA SER A 146 19.03 -12.85 7.97
C SER A 146 17.94 -13.27 8.96
N LYS A 147 17.82 -12.55 10.08
CA LYS A 147 16.81 -12.78 11.12
C LYS A 147 15.40 -12.46 10.64
N VAL A 148 15.25 -11.44 9.80
CA VAL A 148 13.95 -11.06 9.23
C VAL A 148 13.50 -12.07 8.18
N ARG A 149 14.41 -12.47 7.28
CA ARG A 149 14.15 -13.49 6.26
C ARG A 149 13.79 -14.84 6.86
N ALA A 150 14.36 -15.19 8.02
CA ALA A 150 14.06 -16.43 8.73
C ALA A 150 12.57 -16.57 9.11
N ILE A 151 11.83 -15.46 9.24
CA ILE A 151 10.39 -15.46 9.55
C ILE A 151 9.56 -16.17 8.46
N LEU A 152 10.03 -16.11 7.21
CA LEU A 152 9.42 -16.79 6.06
C LEU A 152 10.34 -17.90 5.53
N GLY A 153 11.16 -18.49 6.41
CA GLY A 153 12.01 -19.64 6.08
C GLY A 153 13.31 -19.32 5.33
N GLY A 154 13.64 -18.05 5.09
CA GLY A 154 14.97 -17.62 4.69
C GLY A 154 15.35 -17.80 3.22
N ARG A 155 14.58 -18.55 2.43
CA ARG A 155 14.91 -18.93 1.04
C ARG A 155 14.05 -18.24 -0.03
N ILE A 156 13.16 -17.32 0.36
CA ILE A 156 12.30 -16.62 -0.59
C ILE A 156 13.15 -15.86 -1.61
N ARG A 157 12.88 -16.10 -2.89
CA ARG A 157 13.49 -15.41 -4.04
C ARG A 157 12.51 -14.51 -4.78
N PHE A 158 11.21 -14.77 -4.70
CA PHE A 158 10.20 -13.99 -5.40
C PHE A 158 8.86 -14.06 -4.67
N ILE A 159 8.17 -12.93 -4.57
CA ILE A 159 6.84 -12.83 -3.99
C ILE A 159 5.92 -12.20 -5.04
N LEU A 160 4.79 -12.84 -5.33
CA LEU A 160 3.72 -12.24 -6.10
C LEU A 160 2.74 -11.55 -5.15
N SER A 161 2.45 -10.27 -5.34
CA SER A 161 1.40 -9.55 -4.63
C SER A 161 0.22 -9.27 -5.56
N GLY A 162 -0.98 -9.66 -5.15
CA GLY A 162 -2.20 -9.45 -5.94
C GLY A 162 -3.49 -9.51 -5.12
N GLY A 163 -4.62 -9.20 -5.78
CA GLY A 163 -5.97 -9.23 -5.20
C GLY A 163 -6.43 -7.95 -4.49
N ALA A 164 -5.49 -7.08 -4.10
CA ALA A 164 -5.75 -5.75 -3.53
C ALA A 164 -4.57 -4.81 -3.83
N PRO A 165 -4.76 -3.47 -3.74
CA PRO A 165 -3.66 -2.52 -3.87
C PRO A 165 -2.64 -2.71 -2.74
N LEU A 166 -1.35 -2.78 -3.08
CA LEU A 166 -0.25 -2.81 -2.12
C LEU A 166 0.27 -1.39 -1.89
N SER A 167 0.42 -0.99 -0.63
CA SER A 167 1.04 0.30 -0.33
C SER A 167 2.50 0.30 -0.78
N GLY A 168 2.96 1.41 -1.36
CA GLY A 168 4.34 1.53 -1.82
C GLY A 168 5.35 1.38 -0.69
N ASP A 169 4.98 1.76 0.53
CA ASP A 169 5.83 1.63 1.71
C ASP A 169 5.98 0.18 2.16
N THR A 170 4.90 -0.61 2.15
CA THR A 170 5.00 -2.04 2.43
C THR A 170 5.80 -2.76 1.36
N GLN A 171 5.58 -2.46 0.08
CA GLN A 171 6.37 -3.04 -1.01
C GLN A 171 7.86 -2.72 -0.85
N GLN A 172 8.20 -1.45 -0.61
CA GLN A 172 9.56 -1.00 -0.39
C GLN A 172 10.19 -1.65 0.85
N PHE A 173 9.44 -1.72 1.95
CA PHE A 173 9.88 -2.35 3.18
C PHE A 173 10.22 -3.82 2.97
N ILE A 174 9.34 -4.57 2.31
CA ILE A 174 9.54 -6.01 2.08
C ILE A 174 10.69 -6.25 1.09
N ASN A 175 10.78 -5.47 0.00
CA ASN A 175 11.91 -5.53 -0.94
C ASN A 175 13.26 -5.32 -0.23
N ILE A 176 13.31 -4.41 0.75
CA ILE A 176 14.50 -4.16 1.57
C ILE A 176 14.73 -5.29 2.57
N CYS A 177 13.74 -5.62 3.40
CA CYS A 177 13.90 -6.51 4.54
C CYS A 177 14.05 -7.98 4.14
N LEU A 178 13.24 -8.46 3.20
CA LEU A 178 13.38 -9.82 2.68
C LEU A 178 14.44 -9.92 1.61
N GLY A 179 14.73 -8.83 0.88
CA GLY A 179 15.66 -8.87 -0.24
C GLY A 179 15.24 -9.78 -1.39
N ALA A 180 13.94 -9.99 -1.51
CA ALA A 180 13.31 -10.64 -2.64
C ALA A 180 12.44 -9.59 -3.36
N PRO A 181 12.48 -9.51 -4.70
CA PRO A 181 11.57 -8.66 -5.44
C PRO A 181 10.12 -9.12 -5.25
N ILE A 182 9.24 -8.13 -5.08
CA ILE A 182 7.79 -8.31 -5.13
C ILE A 182 7.30 -7.93 -6.52
N GLY A 183 6.74 -8.91 -7.23
CA GLY A 183 5.97 -8.65 -8.45
C GLY A 183 4.54 -8.26 -8.10
N GLN A 184 4.09 -7.09 -8.55
CA GLN A 184 2.68 -6.69 -8.46
C GLN A 184 1.92 -7.22 -9.67
N GLY A 185 0.88 -8.02 -9.40
CA GLY A 185 -0.02 -8.56 -10.41
C GLY A 185 -1.41 -7.94 -10.27
N TYR A 186 -1.94 -7.43 -11.38
CA TYR A 186 -3.34 -7.00 -11.47
C TYR A 186 -4.11 -7.94 -12.41
N GLY A 187 -5.23 -8.43 -11.91
CA GLY A 187 -6.13 -9.30 -12.62
C GLY A 187 -7.39 -9.54 -11.82
N LEU A 188 -8.44 -9.96 -12.52
CA LEU A 188 -9.75 -10.26 -11.94
C LEU A 188 -10.10 -11.72 -12.20
N THR A 189 -11.16 -12.21 -11.56
CA THR A 189 -11.70 -13.55 -11.83
C THR A 189 -12.13 -13.66 -13.31
N GLU A 190 -12.71 -12.58 -13.82
CA GLU A 190 -13.17 -12.40 -15.20
C GLU A 190 -12.05 -12.46 -16.24
N THR A 191 -10.79 -12.31 -15.82
CA THR A 191 -9.59 -12.37 -16.67
C THR A 191 -8.61 -13.47 -16.25
N CYS A 192 -9.09 -14.45 -15.47
CA CYS A 192 -8.30 -15.58 -14.98
C CYS A 192 -7.01 -15.16 -14.23
N ALA A 193 -7.11 -14.15 -13.36
CA ALA A 193 -5.99 -13.52 -12.65
C ALA A 193 -4.92 -12.88 -13.54
N GLY A 194 -5.13 -12.82 -14.86
CA GLY A 194 -4.21 -12.21 -15.81
C GLY A 194 -4.70 -10.85 -16.28
N GLY A 195 -3.85 -9.82 -16.16
CA GLY A 195 -4.10 -8.50 -16.71
C GLY A 195 -2.78 -7.80 -17.00
N THR A 196 -2.11 -7.38 -15.92
CA THR A 196 -0.76 -6.83 -15.95
C THR A 196 0.09 -7.49 -14.87
N PHE A 197 1.41 -7.48 -15.05
CA PHE A 197 2.34 -8.07 -14.10
C PHE A 197 3.66 -7.34 -14.18
N SER A 198 4.18 -6.84 -13.06
CA SER A 198 5.46 -6.14 -13.03
C SER A 198 6.64 -7.08 -13.28
N ASP A 199 7.60 -6.61 -14.07
CA ASP A 199 8.82 -7.37 -14.33
C ASP A 199 9.59 -7.70 -13.04
N PHE A 200 10.35 -8.79 -13.08
CA PHE A 200 11.06 -9.33 -11.92
C PHE A 200 12.07 -8.35 -11.31
N ASP A 201 12.66 -7.49 -12.13
CA ASP A 201 13.66 -6.49 -11.75
C ASP A 201 13.08 -5.08 -11.55
N ASP A 202 11.77 -4.88 -11.76
CA ASP A 202 11.12 -3.61 -11.47
C ASP A 202 10.96 -3.41 -9.95
N THR A 203 11.67 -2.42 -9.42
CA THR A 203 11.61 -2.04 -8.00
C THR A 203 10.66 -0.87 -7.74
N SER A 204 9.99 -0.39 -8.78
CA SER A 204 9.06 0.73 -8.69
C SER A 204 7.83 0.36 -7.87
N VAL A 205 7.27 1.36 -7.21
CA VAL A 205 6.16 1.20 -6.27
C VAL A 205 4.90 1.90 -6.78
N GLY A 206 3.73 1.39 -6.39
CA GLY A 206 2.45 2.02 -6.75
C GLY A 206 1.99 1.79 -8.19
N ARG A 207 2.55 0.80 -8.90
CA ARG A 207 2.14 0.41 -10.25
C ARG A 207 2.11 -1.11 -10.41
N VAL A 208 1.30 -1.61 -11.35
CA VAL A 208 1.03 -3.05 -11.54
C VAL A 208 1.70 -3.64 -12.79
N GLY A 209 2.67 -2.91 -13.35
CA GLY A 209 3.49 -3.37 -14.47
C GLY A 209 2.83 -3.26 -15.85
N PRO A 210 3.51 -3.73 -16.90
CA PRO A 210 2.97 -3.79 -18.25
C PRO A 210 1.92 -4.90 -18.41
N PRO A 211 1.12 -4.85 -19.50
CA PRO A 211 0.24 -5.95 -19.88
C PRO A 211 0.97 -7.29 -19.99
N LEU A 212 0.30 -8.36 -19.56
CA LEU A 212 0.81 -9.72 -19.79
C LEU A 212 0.97 -9.98 -21.29
N PRO A 213 1.94 -10.80 -21.73
CA PRO A 213 2.11 -11.17 -23.15
C PRO A 213 0.85 -11.69 -23.85
N CYS A 214 -0.09 -12.30 -23.11
CA CYS A 214 -1.36 -12.79 -23.64
C CYS A 214 -2.51 -11.77 -23.59
N SER A 215 -2.30 -10.59 -23.00
CA SER A 215 -3.33 -9.64 -22.61
C SER A 215 -3.20 -8.33 -23.37
N PHE A 216 -4.31 -7.84 -23.89
CA PHE A 216 -4.41 -6.50 -24.48
C PHE A 216 -5.12 -5.59 -23.49
N VAL A 217 -4.52 -4.45 -23.17
CA VAL A 217 -5.10 -3.48 -22.24
C VAL A 217 -5.26 -2.15 -22.95
N LYS A 218 -6.45 -1.56 -22.83
CA LYS A 218 -6.73 -0.19 -23.31
C LYS A 218 -7.48 0.60 -22.24
N LEU A 219 -7.37 1.93 -22.32
CA LEU A 219 -8.18 2.84 -21.52
C LEU A 219 -9.36 3.34 -22.36
N ILE A 220 -10.52 3.46 -21.73
CA ILE A 220 -11.71 4.08 -22.31
C ILE A 220 -12.11 5.27 -21.45
N ASP A 221 -12.53 6.35 -22.10
CA ASP A 221 -13.02 7.54 -21.41
C ASP A 221 -14.16 7.20 -20.45
N TRP A 222 -14.10 7.79 -19.27
CA TRP A 222 -15.19 7.79 -18.30
C TRP A 222 -15.52 9.25 -17.98
N SER A 223 -16.33 9.84 -18.85
CA SER A 223 -16.67 11.26 -18.81
C SER A 223 -17.45 11.64 -17.55
N GLU A 224 -18.28 10.74 -17.01
CA GLU A 224 -19.02 10.97 -15.77
C GLU A 224 -18.09 11.15 -14.56
N GLY A 225 -16.94 10.48 -14.57
CA GLY A 225 -15.90 10.61 -13.55
C GLY A 225 -14.82 11.65 -13.87
N GLY A 226 -14.88 12.30 -15.04
CA GLY A 226 -13.84 13.23 -15.49
C GLY A 226 -12.49 12.58 -15.78
N TYR A 227 -12.46 11.29 -16.12
CA TYR A 227 -11.25 10.57 -16.51
C TYR A 227 -11.24 10.38 -18.03
N LEU A 228 -10.31 11.04 -18.70
CA LEU A 228 -10.21 11.03 -20.15
C LEU A 228 -8.86 10.49 -20.60
N THR A 229 -8.87 9.77 -21.71
CA THR A 229 -7.68 9.21 -22.35
C THR A 229 -6.74 10.28 -22.90
N ASN A 230 -7.21 11.54 -23.01
CA ASN A 230 -6.42 12.71 -23.38
C ASN A 230 -5.90 13.52 -22.17
N ASP A 231 -6.14 13.06 -20.94
CA ASP A 231 -5.65 13.72 -19.73
C ASP A 231 -4.11 13.82 -19.72
N SER A 232 -3.60 14.94 -19.22
CA SER A 232 -2.17 15.23 -19.07
C SER A 232 -1.81 15.38 -17.59
N PRO A 233 -0.65 14.85 -17.11
CA PRO A 233 0.50 14.33 -17.85
C PRO A 233 0.40 12.84 -18.26
N MET A 234 -0.59 12.12 -17.76
CA MET A 234 -0.77 10.69 -18.02
C MET A 234 -2.22 10.42 -18.40
N PRO A 235 -2.48 9.64 -19.47
CA PRO A 235 -3.83 9.30 -19.90
C PRO A 235 -4.52 8.45 -18.83
N ARG A 236 -5.80 8.75 -18.54
CA ARG A 236 -6.59 8.05 -17.53
C ARG A 236 -7.88 7.53 -18.12
N GLY A 237 -8.46 6.50 -17.54
CA GLY A 237 -9.74 5.99 -17.99
C GLY A 237 -10.08 4.64 -17.39
N GLU A 238 -11.20 4.08 -17.82
CA GLU A 238 -11.56 2.70 -17.50
C GLU A 238 -10.62 1.73 -18.18
N ILE A 239 -10.09 0.81 -17.39
CA ILE A 239 -9.26 -0.29 -17.88
C ILE A 239 -10.18 -1.31 -18.56
N VAL A 240 -9.86 -1.64 -19.80
CA VAL A 240 -10.54 -2.69 -20.54
C VAL A 240 -9.52 -3.71 -21.01
N ILE A 241 -9.78 -4.98 -20.67
CA ILE A 241 -8.85 -6.09 -20.91
C ILE A 241 -9.42 -6.97 -22.00
N GLY A 242 -8.62 -7.26 -23.02
CA GLY A 242 -8.92 -8.21 -24.08
C GLY A 242 -7.86 -9.32 -24.14
N GLY A 243 -8.19 -10.41 -24.83
CA GLY A 243 -7.26 -11.51 -25.07
C GLY A 243 -7.80 -12.88 -24.65
N PRO A 244 -7.03 -13.95 -24.91
CA PRO A 244 -7.42 -15.32 -24.59
C PRO A 244 -7.62 -15.60 -23.10
N ASN A 245 -7.11 -14.78 -22.19
CA ASN A 245 -7.34 -14.89 -20.74
C ASN A 245 -8.73 -14.39 -20.29
N VAL A 246 -9.45 -13.66 -21.15
CA VAL A 246 -10.80 -13.16 -20.85
C VAL A 246 -11.83 -14.28 -20.88
N THR A 247 -12.61 -14.38 -19.80
CA THR A 247 -13.61 -15.46 -19.60
C THR A 247 -14.85 -15.28 -20.48
N LEU A 248 -15.73 -16.29 -20.50
CA LEU A 248 -16.90 -16.31 -21.37
C LEU A 248 -18.04 -15.40 -20.88
N GLY A 249 -18.07 -15.09 -19.58
CA GLY A 249 -19.15 -14.34 -18.95
C GLY A 249 -19.62 -14.96 -17.62
N TYR A 250 -20.85 -14.63 -17.23
CA TYR A 250 -21.44 -15.09 -15.98
C TYR A 250 -22.44 -16.23 -16.23
N PHE A 251 -22.31 -17.32 -15.47
CA PHE A 251 -23.19 -18.49 -15.55
C PHE A 251 -24.65 -18.11 -15.25
N LYS A 252 -25.55 -18.38 -16.20
CA LYS A 252 -27.00 -18.08 -16.14
C LYS A 252 -27.33 -16.59 -15.92
N ASN A 253 -26.45 -15.68 -16.35
CA ASN A 253 -26.71 -14.24 -16.26
C ASN A 253 -26.19 -13.53 -17.53
N GLU A 254 -26.99 -13.59 -18.59
CA GLU A 254 -26.66 -13.01 -19.89
C GLU A 254 -26.70 -11.48 -19.86
N GLU A 255 -27.63 -10.88 -19.12
CA GLU A 255 -27.76 -9.42 -18.99
C GLU A 255 -26.45 -8.81 -18.46
N LYS A 256 -25.95 -9.31 -17.33
CA LYS A 256 -24.68 -8.85 -16.76
C LYS A 256 -23.48 -9.20 -17.65
N THR A 257 -23.56 -10.30 -18.40
CA THR A 257 -22.52 -10.68 -19.35
C THR A 257 -22.44 -9.67 -20.49
N ASN A 258 -23.56 -9.28 -21.08
CA ASN A 258 -23.60 -8.31 -22.17
C ASN A 258 -23.25 -6.89 -21.72
N GLU A 259 -23.51 -6.55 -20.45
CA GLU A 259 -23.08 -5.28 -19.85
C GLU A 259 -21.55 -5.19 -19.72
N SER A 260 -20.91 -6.26 -19.20
CA SER A 260 -19.48 -6.25 -18.86
C SER A 260 -18.55 -6.74 -19.98
N TYR A 261 -19.05 -7.54 -20.91
CA TYR A 261 -18.27 -8.14 -22.00
C TYR A 261 -18.78 -7.64 -23.35
N LYS A 262 -17.86 -7.14 -24.18
CA LYS A 262 -18.16 -6.71 -25.55
C LYS A 262 -17.21 -7.39 -26.51
N VAL A 263 -17.70 -7.70 -27.70
CA VAL A 263 -16.88 -8.28 -28.77
C VAL A 263 -16.68 -7.20 -29.82
N ASP A 264 -15.43 -6.99 -30.24
CA ASP A 264 -15.13 -6.05 -31.31
C ASP A 264 -15.38 -6.64 -32.70
N GLU A 265 -15.26 -5.81 -33.74
CA GLU A 265 -15.44 -6.21 -35.13
C GLU A 265 -14.43 -7.29 -35.59
N LYS A 266 -13.30 -7.42 -34.89
CA LYS A 266 -12.26 -8.44 -35.16
C LYS A 266 -12.52 -9.75 -34.40
N GLY A 267 -13.63 -9.83 -33.65
CA GLY A 267 -14.00 -11.00 -32.87
C GLY A 267 -13.27 -11.12 -31.53
N MET A 268 -12.48 -10.13 -31.11
CA MET A 268 -11.81 -10.13 -29.82
C MET A 268 -12.79 -9.71 -28.72
N ARG A 269 -12.82 -10.51 -27.66
CA ARG A 269 -13.62 -10.25 -26.47
C ARG A 269 -12.87 -9.30 -25.53
N TRP A 270 -13.58 -8.24 -25.14
CA TRP A 270 -13.13 -7.20 -24.23
C TRP A 270 -13.98 -7.25 -22.96
N PHE A 271 -13.33 -7.20 -21.82
CA PHE A 271 -13.95 -7.12 -20.50
C PHE A 271 -13.73 -5.73 -19.91
N TYR A 272 -14.84 -5.09 -19.58
CA TYR A 272 -14.89 -3.79 -18.89
C TYR A 272 -14.73 -4.04 -17.40
N THR A 273 -13.58 -3.68 -16.84
CA THR A 273 -13.20 -4.11 -15.48
C THR A 273 -13.95 -3.35 -14.39
N GLY A 274 -14.48 -2.17 -14.71
CA GLY A 274 -14.98 -1.23 -13.72
C GLY A 274 -13.86 -0.61 -12.86
N ASP A 275 -12.60 -0.74 -13.28
CA ASP A 275 -11.43 -0.13 -12.65
C ASP A 275 -10.94 1.06 -13.45
N ILE A 276 -10.57 2.13 -12.76
CA ILE A 276 -9.93 3.29 -13.37
C ILE A 276 -8.42 3.16 -13.20
N GLY A 277 -7.70 3.35 -14.31
CA GLY A 277 -6.25 3.30 -14.34
C GLY A 277 -5.64 4.43 -15.15
N ARG A 278 -4.32 4.48 -15.11
CA ARG A 278 -3.51 5.37 -15.94
C ARG A 278 -2.28 4.65 -16.47
N PHE A 279 -1.87 5.01 -17.67
CA PHE A 279 -0.61 4.52 -18.23
C PHE A 279 0.52 5.50 -17.93
N HIS A 280 1.64 4.94 -17.45
CA HIS A 280 2.91 5.63 -17.38
C HIS A 280 3.54 5.71 -18.79
N THR A 281 4.50 6.61 -18.95
CA THR A 281 5.19 6.81 -20.24
C THR A 281 6.01 5.59 -20.70
N ASP A 282 6.32 4.68 -19.79
CA ASP A 282 7.01 3.42 -20.05
C ASP A 282 6.06 2.24 -20.37
N GLY A 283 4.75 2.48 -20.44
CA GLY A 283 3.74 1.46 -20.73
C GLY A 283 3.28 0.66 -19.51
N CYS A 284 3.79 0.96 -18.32
CA CYS A 284 3.29 0.35 -17.08
C CYS A 284 1.91 0.92 -16.71
N LEU A 285 1.02 0.05 -16.25
CA LEU A 285 -0.30 0.43 -15.75
C LEU A 285 -0.23 0.74 -14.26
N GLU A 286 -0.93 1.78 -13.84
CA GLU A 286 -1.24 2.08 -12.45
C GLU A 286 -2.75 2.09 -12.24
N ILE A 287 -3.20 1.43 -11.17
CA ILE A 287 -4.61 1.40 -10.79
C ILE A 287 -4.88 2.60 -9.87
N ILE A 288 -5.87 3.41 -10.23
CA ILE A 288 -6.29 4.56 -9.41
C ILE A 288 -7.30 4.07 -8.36
N ASP A 289 -8.45 3.56 -8.79
CA ASP A 289 -9.47 2.97 -7.91
C ASP A 289 -10.56 2.23 -8.72
N ARG A 290 -11.52 1.60 -8.01
CA ARG A 290 -12.76 1.08 -8.60
C ARG A 290 -13.67 2.26 -8.98
N LYS A 291 -14.32 2.21 -10.14
CA LYS A 291 -15.36 3.19 -10.54
C LYS A 291 -16.42 3.42 -9.45
N LYS A 292 -16.83 2.34 -8.78
CA LYS A 292 -17.85 2.38 -7.72
C LYS A 292 -17.35 2.98 -6.40
N ASP A 293 -16.04 2.98 -6.19
CA ASP A 293 -15.40 3.55 -4.99
C ASP A 293 -14.95 5.02 -5.23
N ILE A 294 -15.16 5.56 -6.44
CA ILE A 294 -14.92 6.97 -6.75
C ILE A 294 -16.24 7.73 -6.58
N VAL A 295 -16.27 8.65 -5.62
CA VAL A 295 -17.45 9.46 -5.32
C VAL A 295 -17.19 10.92 -5.64
N LYS A 296 -18.12 11.55 -6.35
CA LYS A 296 -18.12 12.99 -6.60
C LYS A 296 -18.78 13.71 -5.43
N LEU A 297 -18.03 14.61 -4.77
CA LEU A 297 -18.55 15.49 -3.73
C LEU A 297 -19.37 16.63 -4.34
N GLN A 298 -20.11 17.35 -3.48
CA GLN A 298 -20.99 18.45 -3.89
C GLN A 298 -20.29 19.53 -4.74
N HIS A 299 -19.02 19.83 -4.46
CA HIS A 299 -18.24 20.84 -5.19
C HIS A 299 -17.60 20.32 -6.48
N GLY A 300 -17.90 19.08 -6.86
CA GLY A 300 -17.42 18.46 -8.09
C GLY A 300 -16.05 17.78 -7.99
N GLU A 301 -15.44 17.77 -6.80
CA GLU A 301 -14.22 17.05 -6.50
C GLU A 301 -14.49 15.54 -6.44
N TYR A 302 -13.57 14.73 -6.95
CA TYR A 302 -13.67 13.27 -6.90
C TYR A 302 -12.78 12.71 -5.81
N VAL A 303 -13.37 11.91 -4.91
CA VAL A 303 -12.67 11.20 -3.84
C VAL A 303 -12.59 9.73 -4.17
N SER A 304 -11.38 9.20 -4.16
CA SER A 304 -11.08 7.77 -4.26
C SER A 304 -11.07 7.16 -2.85
N LEU A 305 -12.15 6.46 -2.49
CA LEU A 305 -12.32 5.95 -1.13
C LEU A 305 -11.23 4.93 -0.77
N GLY A 306 -10.88 4.03 -1.70
CA GLY A 306 -9.90 2.97 -1.45
C GLY A 306 -8.48 3.52 -1.25
N LYS A 307 -8.10 4.56 -2.00
CA LYS A 307 -6.82 5.26 -1.85
C LYS A 307 -6.66 5.85 -0.45
N VAL A 308 -7.70 6.55 0.04
CA VAL A 308 -7.66 7.18 1.36
C VAL A 308 -7.63 6.12 2.46
N GLU A 309 -8.44 5.06 2.35
CA GLU A 309 -8.45 3.94 3.30
C GLU A 309 -7.06 3.29 3.41
N ALA A 310 -6.42 3.00 2.27
CA ALA A 310 -5.08 2.41 2.24
C ALA A 310 -3.99 3.33 2.82
N ALA A 311 -4.18 4.65 2.74
CA ALA A 311 -3.28 5.60 3.38
C ALA A 311 -3.48 5.67 4.90
N LEU A 312 -4.74 5.64 5.36
CA LEU A 312 -5.09 5.81 6.78
C LEU A 312 -4.89 4.53 7.61
N ILE A 313 -4.96 3.34 7.00
CA ILE A 313 -4.78 2.06 7.70
C ILE A 313 -3.37 1.86 8.27
N VAL A 314 -2.40 2.66 7.82
CA VAL A 314 -1.02 2.63 8.34
C VAL A 314 -0.92 3.23 9.76
N SER A 315 -1.93 3.99 10.19
CA SER A 315 -1.96 4.58 11.53
C SER A 315 -2.01 3.49 12.62
N PRO A 316 -1.19 3.57 13.68
CA PRO A 316 -1.13 2.54 14.73
C PRO A 316 -2.41 2.43 15.58
N TYR A 317 -3.30 3.41 15.47
CA TYR A 317 -4.61 3.39 16.13
C TYR A 317 -5.68 2.66 15.30
N VAL A 318 -5.42 2.37 14.02
CA VAL A 318 -6.40 1.83 13.07
C VAL A 318 -6.10 0.37 12.77
N ASP A 319 -7.04 -0.52 13.10
CA ASP A 319 -7.00 -1.92 12.67
C ASP A 319 -7.70 -2.11 11.31
N ASN A 320 -8.87 -1.47 11.13
CA ASN A 320 -9.60 -1.39 9.86
C ASN A 320 -10.30 -0.04 9.76
N ILE A 321 -10.52 0.43 8.53
CA ILE A 321 -11.21 1.69 8.26
C ILE A 321 -12.12 1.55 7.04
N MET A 322 -13.29 2.19 7.10
CA MET A 322 -14.14 2.44 5.93
C MET A 322 -14.40 3.93 5.82
N LEU A 323 -13.99 4.51 4.70
CA LEU A 323 -14.37 5.86 4.30
C LEU A 323 -15.74 5.83 3.61
N HIS A 324 -16.56 6.81 3.93
CA HIS A 324 -17.82 7.07 3.28
C HIS A 324 -17.84 8.51 2.77
N ALA A 325 -18.27 8.69 1.53
CA ALA A 325 -18.54 9.99 0.94
C ALA A 325 -19.98 10.00 0.44
N ASP A 326 -20.68 11.09 0.73
CA ASP A 326 -22.04 11.34 0.26
C ASP A 326 -21.97 12.45 -0.80
N PRO A 327 -22.53 12.24 -2.01
CA PRO A 327 -22.56 13.27 -3.06
C PRO A 327 -23.20 14.59 -2.66
N PHE A 328 -24.08 14.58 -1.66
CA PHE A 328 -24.75 15.79 -1.16
C PHE A 328 -23.90 16.61 -0.17
N HIS A 329 -22.73 16.10 0.23
CA HIS A 329 -21.84 16.77 1.17
C HIS A 329 -20.51 17.13 0.52
N SER A 330 -19.84 18.15 1.08
CA SER A 330 -18.52 18.62 0.66
C SER A 330 -17.35 17.91 1.34
N TYR A 331 -17.64 16.94 2.20
CA TYR A 331 -16.65 16.24 3.01
C TYR A 331 -16.96 14.76 3.12
N CYS A 332 -15.94 13.96 3.43
CA CYS A 332 -16.07 12.54 3.72
C CYS A 332 -16.04 12.28 5.24
N VAL A 333 -16.57 11.15 5.66
CA VAL A 333 -16.59 10.67 7.05
C VAL A 333 -16.04 9.24 7.10
N ALA A 334 -15.48 8.81 8.23
CA ALA A 334 -14.93 7.46 8.35
C ALA A 334 -15.45 6.67 9.56
N LEU A 335 -15.64 5.37 9.36
CA LEU A 335 -15.82 4.38 10.41
C LEU A 335 -14.46 3.72 10.67
N VAL A 336 -13.97 3.81 11.91
CA VAL A 336 -12.63 3.36 12.28
C VAL A 336 -12.74 2.27 13.33
N VAL A 337 -12.29 1.06 13.01
CA VAL A 337 -12.06 0.00 13.99
C VAL A 337 -10.71 0.26 14.63
N THR A 338 -10.72 0.54 15.93
CA THR A 338 -9.50 0.94 16.64
C THR A 338 -8.74 -0.25 17.19
N SER A 339 -7.42 -0.14 17.18
CA SER A 339 -6.55 -1.12 17.84
C SER A 339 -6.70 -1.02 19.35
N GLN A 340 -7.27 -2.06 19.97
CA GLN A 340 -7.55 -2.08 21.41
C GLN A 340 -6.29 -1.81 22.23
N SER A 341 -5.19 -2.50 21.92
CA SER A 341 -3.93 -2.34 22.65
C SER A 341 -3.37 -0.92 22.61
N THR A 342 -3.38 -0.27 21.44
CA THR A 342 -2.80 1.07 21.29
C THR A 342 -3.66 2.13 21.98
N LEU A 343 -4.98 2.01 21.88
CA LEU A 343 -5.91 2.97 22.47
C LEU A 343 -5.95 2.86 24.00
N GLU A 344 -5.96 1.65 24.55
CA GLU A 344 -5.87 1.43 26.00
C GLU A 344 -4.54 1.93 26.58
N GLU A 345 -3.42 1.67 25.90
CA GLU A 345 -2.11 2.21 26.31
C GLU A 345 -2.07 3.75 26.33
N TRP A 346 -2.77 4.41 25.40
CA TRP A 346 -2.89 5.86 25.39
C TRP A 346 -3.78 6.35 26.52
N ALA A 347 -4.94 5.72 26.73
CA ALA A 347 -5.88 6.07 27.79
C ALA A 347 -5.24 5.93 29.18
N SER A 348 -4.45 4.88 29.42
CA SER A 348 -3.68 4.72 30.66
C SER A 348 -2.63 5.81 30.88
N LYS A 349 -2.00 6.32 29.82
CA LYS A 349 -1.01 7.42 29.93
C LYS A 349 -1.65 8.77 30.22
N GLN A 350 -2.90 8.95 29.82
CA GLN A 350 -3.67 10.17 30.06
C GLN A 350 -4.60 10.05 31.29
N GLU A 351 -4.53 8.92 32.01
CA GLU A 351 -5.35 8.63 33.20
C GLU A 351 -6.86 8.78 32.95
N ILE A 352 -7.33 8.44 31.74
CA ILE A 352 -8.75 8.51 31.39
C ILE A 352 -9.47 7.31 32.02
N PRO A 353 -10.46 7.52 32.91
CA PRO A 353 -11.22 6.41 33.48
C PRO A 353 -12.13 5.80 32.41
N TYR A 354 -12.20 4.48 32.30
CA TYR A 354 -13.17 3.80 31.43
C TYR A 354 -13.58 2.45 32.04
N SER A 355 -14.83 2.03 31.84
CA SER A 355 -15.33 0.73 32.33
C SER A 355 -15.28 -0.38 31.29
N SER A 356 -15.40 -0.02 30.01
CA SER A 356 -15.35 -0.96 28.87
C SER A 356 -14.72 -0.32 27.64
N PHE A 357 -14.19 -1.15 26.74
CA PHE A 357 -13.57 -0.67 25.50
C PHE A 357 -14.57 0.09 24.60
N SER A 358 -15.84 -0.35 24.56
CA SER A 358 -16.91 0.36 23.83
C SER A 358 -17.17 1.76 24.40
N GLU A 359 -17.09 1.93 25.72
CA GLU A 359 -17.20 3.24 26.36
C GLU A 359 -16.02 4.12 25.94
N LEU A 360 -14.79 3.58 25.97
CA LEU A 360 -13.58 4.30 25.57
C LEU A 360 -13.66 4.81 24.12
N CYS A 361 -14.19 4.00 23.19
CA CYS A 361 -14.41 4.41 21.80
C CYS A 361 -15.48 5.51 21.64
N SER A 362 -16.41 5.62 22.58
CA SER A 362 -17.51 6.59 22.53
C SER A 362 -17.13 7.97 23.09
N LYS A 363 -15.99 8.06 23.80
CA LYS A 363 -15.51 9.30 24.42
C LYS A 363 -14.99 10.30 23.39
N GLU A 364 -15.32 11.58 23.58
CA GLU A 364 -14.93 12.66 22.67
C GLU A 364 -13.41 12.85 22.65
N GLU A 365 -12.73 12.66 23.79
CA GLU A 365 -11.28 12.74 23.91
C GLU A 365 -10.58 11.68 23.06
N SER A 366 -11.09 10.44 23.07
CA SER A 366 -10.58 9.35 22.25
C SER A 366 -10.78 9.63 20.76
N VAL A 367 -11.97 10.11 20.38
CA VAL A 367 -12.27 10.47 18.98
C VAL A 367 -11.34 11.59 18.51
N LYS A 368 -11.11 12.62 19.33
CA LYS A 368 -10.21 13.73 19.02
C LYS A 368 -8.76 13.30 18.87
N GLU A 369 -8.22 12.43 19.74
CA GLU A 369 -6.85 11.94 19.59
C GLU A 369 -6.68 11.10 18.32
N VAL A 370 -7.60 10.16 18.06
CA VAL A 370 -7.52 9.32 16.86
C VAL A 370 -7.64 10.20 15.61
N HIS A 371 -8.60 11.12 15.57
CA HIS A 371 -8.76 12.06 14.46
C HIS A 371 -7.53 12.93 14.27
N ALA A 372 -7.00 13.53 15.34
CA ALA A 372 -5.78 14.31 15.29
C ALA A 372 -4.58 13.47 14.86
N SER A 373 -4.50 12.19 15.23
CA SER A 373 -3.44 11.29 14.76
C SER A 373 -3.55 11.03 13.26
N LEU A 374 -4.77 10.85 12.73
CA LEU A 374 -5.00 10.68 11.29
C LEU A 374 -4.62 11.95 10.53
N VAL A 375 -5.00 13.13 11.02
CA VAL A 375 -4.63 14.42 10.41
C VAL A 375 -3.12 14.69 10.51
N LYS A 376 -2.51 14.47 11.68
CA LYS A 376 -1.06 14.66 11.89
C LYS A 376 -0.21 13.72 11.03
N PHE A 377 -0.67 12.49 10.80
CA PHE A 377 -0.01 11.56 9.87
C PHE A 377 0.03 12.15 8.44
N LEU A 378 -0.92 13.00 8.08
CA LEU A 378 -0.99 13.63 6.76
C LEU A 378 -0.19 14.95 6.70
N ASP A 379 -0.14 15.75 7.77
CA ASP A 379 0.63 17.01 7.81
C ASP A 379 2.16 16.79 7.90
N TYR A 380 2.62 15.72 8.55
CA TYR A 380 4.05 15.37 8.58
C TYR A 380 4.60 15.02 7.18
N ALA A 381 3.74 14.53 6.28
CA ALA A 381 4.06 14.35 4.86
C ALA A 381 4.42 15.68 4.17
N TYR A 382 3.71 16.75 4.54
CA TYR A 382 3.82 18.08 3.94
C TYR A 382 5.08 18.85 4.42
N ILE A 383 5.38 18.83 5.73
CA ILE A 383 6.54 19.57 6.30
C ILE A 383 7.88 18.97 5.83
N CYS A 384 7.98 17.65 5.69
CA CYS A 384 9.19 17.02 5.13
C CYS A 384 9.43 17.37 3.64
N GLN A 385 8.39 17.77 2.90
CA GLN A 385 8.48 18.12 1.48
C GLN A 385 9.07 19.51 1.24
N VAL A 386 8.69 20.50 2.05
CA VAL A 386 9.29 21.85 1.99
C VAL A 386 10.79 21.75 2.26
N ASN A 387 11.18 20.98 3.27
CA ASN A 387 12.58 20.75 3.58
C ASN A 387 13.32 19.95 2.50
N SER A 388 12.72 18.98 1.81
CA SER A 388 13.38 18.28 0.69
C SER A 388 13.67 19.20 -0.51
N LYS A 389 12.75 20.10 -0.87
CA LYS A 389 12.97 21.07 -1.95
C LYS A 389 13.93 22.17 -1.53
N LEU A 390 13.82 22.68 -0.29
CA LEU A 390 14.74 23.67 0.25
C LEU A 390 16.16 23.10 0.40
N LEU A 391 16.30 21.86 0.91
CA LEU A 391 17.58 21.15 1.00
C LEU A 391 18.14 20.85 -0.38
N SER A 392 17.34 20.44 -1.38
CA SER A 392 17.86 20.25 -2.74
C SER A 392 18.38 21.56 -3.36
N LYS A 393 17.74 22.70 -3.07
CA LYS A 393 18.21 24.04 -3.51
C LYS A 393 19.42 24.52 -2.71
N LEU A 394 19.44 24.32 -1.39
CA LEU A 394 20.58 24.62 -0.52
C LEU A 394 21.80 23.73 -0.80
N PHE A 395 21.58 22.47 -1.17
CA PHE A 395 22.63 21.53 -1.57
C PHE A 395 23.14 21.84 -2.97
N MET A 396 22.28 22.23 -3.92
CA MET A 396 22.73 22.77 -5.23
C MET A 396 23.53 24.07 -5.07
N LEU A 397 23.15 24.94 -4.13
CA LEU A 397 23.91 26.14 -3.79
C LEU A 397 25.24 25.81 -3.08
N SER A 398 25.27 24.77 -2.25
CA SER A 398 26.49 24.27 -1.57
C SER A 398 27.45 23.57 -2.52
N VAL A 399 26.95 22.83 -3.52
CA VAL A 399 27.78 22.15 -4.53
C VAL A 399 28.36 23.17 -5.53
N HIS A 400 27.66 24.25 -5.82
CA HIS A 400 28.27 25.37 -6.55
C HIS A 400 29.32 26.14 -5.73
N GLN A 401 29.30 26.02 -4.40
CA GLN A 401 30.27 26.65 -3.50
C GLN A 401 31.61 25.90 -3.45
N SER A 402 31.63 24.60 -3.78
CA SER A 402 32.87 23.81 -3.87
C SER A 402 33.65 23.99 -5.18
N ASP A 403 33.01 24.50 -6.25
CA ASP A 403 33.66 24.74 -7.54
C ASP A 403 34.09 26.20 -7.77
N ILE A 404 33.80 27.12 -6.82
CA ILE A 404 34.18 28.54 -6.90
C ILE A 404 35.08 28.88 -5.70
N GLN A 405 36.24 28.22 -5.62
CA GLN A 405 37.37 28.63 -4.78
C GLN A 405 38.51 29.27 -5.61
N SER A 406 38.20 29.85 -6.76
CA SER A 406 39.13 30.72 -7.48
C SER A 406 38.43 31.98 -7.95
N HIS A 407 38.93 33.14 -7.50
CA HIS A 407 38.57 34.52 -7.85
C HIS A 407 37.56 35.22 -6.94
N GLY A 408 38.11 36.06 -6.05
CA GLY A 408 37.35 36.96 -5.18
C GLY A 408 36.75 38.14 -5.96
N ARG A 409 35.41 38.14 -6.03
CA ARG A 409 34.52 39.32 -6.15
C ARG A 409 33.08 38.82 -6.20
N GLY A 410 32.46 38.58 -5.04
CA GLY A 410 31.09 38.02 -4.97
C GLY A 410 30.37 38.18 -3.62
N TYR A 411 30.87 39.02 -2.72
CA TYR A 411 30.29 39.20 -1.38
C TYR A 411 29.18 40.27 -1.31
N ALA A 412 29.01 41.11 -2.34
CA ALA A 412 28.06 42.22 -2.32
C ALA A 412 26.65 41.88 -2.85
N GLU A 413 26.51 40.89 -3.75
CA GLU A 413 25.19 40.52 -4.32
C GLU A 413 24.38 39.57 -3.42
N ASN A 414 25.04 38.74 -2.62
CA ASN A 414 24.37 37.75 -1.75
C ASN A 414 23.63 38.37 -0.55
N LEU A 415 24.05 39.57 -0.10
CA LEU A 415 23.37 40.30 0.97
C LEU A 415 22.05 40.95 0.49
N TYR A 416 21.92 41.21 -0.81
CA TYR A 416 20.74 41.84 -1.41
C TYR A 416 19.58 40.82 -1.57
N ILE A 417 19.89 39.56 -1.87
CA ILE A 417 18.90 38.48 -2.01
C ILE A 417 18.36 38.01 -0.65
N ALA A 418 19.22 37.92 0.37
CA ALA A 418 18.81 37.58 1.73
C ALA A 418 17.84 38.62 2.34
N LYS A 419 18.05 39.92 2.04
CA LYS A 419 17.14 41.00 2.46
C LYS A 419 15.77 40.94 1.76
N LYS A 420 15.72 40.49 0.50
CA LYS A 420 14.46 40.35 -0.26
C LYS A 420 13.62 39.14 0.19
N CYS A 421 14.26 38.03 0.57
CA CYS A 421 13.56 36.88 1.17
C CYS A 421 13.01 37.17 2.58
N SER A 422 13.70 38.01 3.37
CA SER A 422 13.21 38.47 4.67
C SER A 422 11.99 39.40 4.57
N GLN A 423 11.78 40.09 3.45
CA GLN A 423 10.65 41.01 3.27
C GLN A 423 9.37 40.34 2.73
N SER A 424 9.45 39.09 2.26
CA SER A 424 8.34 38.39 1.59
C SER A 424 7.69 37.27 2.42
N CYS A 425 8.28 36.91 3.57
CA CYS A 425 7.67 36.02 4.56
C CYS A 425 7.64 36.75 5.90
N GLY A 426 6.45 37.05 6.42
CA GLY A 426 6.25 37.71 7.70
C GLY A 426 7.10 37.06 8.80
N SER A 427 7.86 37.89 9.50
CA SER A 427 8.98 37.53 10.37
C SER A 427 8.62 36.73 11.63
N ASP A 428 7.34 36.52 11.91
CA ASP A 428 6.92 35.98 13.20
C ASP A 428 6.73 34.44 13.18
N SER A 429 6.36 33.85 12.03
CA SER A 429 6.07 32.40 11.96
C SER A 429 7.31 31.50 12.00
N VAL A 430 8.45 31.97 11.47
CA VAL A 430 9.69 31.16 11.36
C VAL A 430 10.44 31.13 12.69
N ALA A 431 10.46 32.24 13.43
CA ALA A 431 11.09 32.32 14.75
C ALA A 431 10.32 31.52 15.81
N GLU A 432 8.99 31.47 15.70
CA GLU A 432 8.13 30.71 16.60
C GLU A 432 8.22 29.20 16.33
N THR A 433 8.31 28.80 15.06
CA THR A 433 8.54 27.39 14.65
C THR A 433 9.92 26.89 15.11
N LEU A 434 10.97 27.73 15.06
CA LEU A 434 12.31 27.39 15.56
C LEU A 434 12.39 27.35 17.09
N LYS A 435 11.58 28.15 17.80
CA LYS A 435 11.45 28.06 19.27
C LYS A 435 10.75 26.77 19.69
N ILE A 436 9.71 26.33 18.97
CA ILE A 436 9.04 25.04 19.22
C ILE A 436 9.97 23.85 18.94
N TYR A 437 10.86 23.98 17.94
CA TYR A 437 11.84 22.94 17.62
C TYR A 437 12.92 22.75 18.70
N ASN A 438 13.27 23.83 19.42
CA ASN A 438 14.32 23.82 20.45
C ASN A 438 13.79 23.69 21.89
N SER A 439 12.50 23.92 22.16
CA SER A 439 11.95 23.91 23.53
C SER A 439 11.46 22.54 24.02
N HIS A 440 11.26 21.56 23.13
CA HIS A 440 10.91 20.20 23.54
C HIS A 440 12.15 19.34 23.78
N ASN A 441 12.72 19.50 24.97
CA ASN A 441 13.73 18.62 25.56
C ASN A 441 13.11 17.27 25.99
N CYS A 442 12.47 16.56 25.06
CA CYS A 442 11.92 15.22 25.27
C CYS A 442 12.49 14.28 24.20
N GLY A 443 13.36 13.36 24.63
CA GLY A 443 14.15 12.50 23.77
C GLY A 443 13.35 11.75 22.70
N CYS A 444 13.87 11.81 21.47
CA CYS A 444 13.75 10.80 20.42
C CYS A 444 12.36 10.14 20.22
N LYS A 445 11.33 10.93 19.90
CA LYS A 445 10.05 10.42 19.35
C LYS A 445 9.58 11.05 18.01
N PRO A 446 9.91 12.29 17.61
CA PRO A 446 9.26 12.89 16.42
C PRO A 446 9.81 12.44 15.07
N GLN A 447 11.08 12.03 14.98
CA GLN A 447 11.72 11.69 13.68
C GLN A 447 11.12 10.45 13.01
N PHE A 448 10.45 9.58 13.77
CA PHE A 448 10.02 8.27 13.32
C PHE A 448 8.69 8.30 12.54
N LYS A 449 7.72 9.11 12.99
CA LYS A 449 6.43 9.27 12.28
C LYS A 449 6.57 10.03 10.97
N ALA A 450 7.59 10.89 10.84
CA ALA A 450 7.84 11.69 9.65
C ALA A 450 8.31 10.86 8.43
N MET A 451 8.90 9.68 8.65
CA MET A 451 9.46 8.85 7.58
C MET A 451 8.42 7.90 6.96
N GLU A 452 7.42 7.46 7.75
CA GLU A 452 6.29 6.62 7.31
C GLU A 452 5.17 7.45 6.65
N ALA A 453 5.01 8.73 7.02
CA ALA A 453 4.03 9.64 6.43
C ALA A 453 4.35 10.07 4.98
N LYS A 454 5.49 9.68 4.42
CA LYS A 454 6.17 10.46 3.37
C LYS A 454 5.47 10.49 1.99
N LYS A 455 4.37 9.78 1.74
CA LYS A 455 3.90 9.57 0.35
C LYS A 455 2.39 9.56 0.04
N ALA A 456 1.47 9.59 1.00
CA ALA A 456 0.05 9.72 0.67
C ALA A 456 -0.29 11.21 0.45
N ARG A 457 -0.17 11.69 -0.79
CA ARG A 457 -0.69 13.01 -1.18
C ARG A 457 -2.22 12.96 -1.17
N LEU A 458 -2.80 13.31 -0.03
CA LEU A 458 -4.24 13.51 0.12
C LEU A 458 -4.55 15.01 0.11
N GLU A 459 -5.53 15.40 -0.68
CA GLU A 459 -6.08 16.75 -0.65
C GLU A 459 -6.96 16.95 0.59
N LYS A 460 -7.21 18.20 1.00
CA LYS A 460 -7.98 18.49 2.22
C LYS A 460 -9.38 17.86 2.24
N PHE A 461 -10.03 17.78 1.07
CA PHE A 461 -11.36 17.17 0.92
C PHE A 461 -11.35 15.63 0.96
N GLU A 462 -10.18 15.00 0.75
CA GLU A 462 -10.00 13.54 0.88
C GLU A 462 -9.83 13.12 2.35
N ILE A 463 -9.58 14.06 3.26
CA ILE A 463 -9.40 13.77 4.69
C ILE A 463 -10.77 13.67 5.37
N PRO A 464 -11.07 12.59 6.13
CA PRO A 464 -12.35 12.48 6.82
C PRO A 464 -12.51 13.62 7.82
N ALA A 465 -13.53 14.44 7.62
CA ALA A 465 -13.83 15.57 8.51
C ALA A 465 -14.30 15.09 9.89
N LYS A 466 -14.98 13.96 9.93
CA LYS A 466 -15.49 13.33 11.16
C LYS A 466 -15.26 11.83 11.11
N ILE A 467 -15.07 11.24 12.29
CA ILE A 467 -14.87 9.80 12.44
C ILE A 467 -15.74 9.24 13.55
N LYS A 468 -16.11 7.96 13.42
CA LYS A 468 -16.70 7.15 14.48
C LYS A 468 -15.76 6.00 14.81
N LEU A 469 -15.43 5.85 16.09
CA LEU A 469 -14.65 4.70 16.57
C LEU A 469 -15.59 3.53 16.85
N LEU A 470 -15.20 2.35 16.38
CA LEU A 470 -15.91 1.08 16.56
C LEU A 470 -15.05 0.15 17.40
N SER A 471 -15.66 -0.49 18.40
CA SER A 471 -15.00 -1.44 19.29
C SER A 471 -14.88 -2.85 18.70
N ASP A 472 -15.80 -3.23 17.81
CA ASP A 472 -15.91 -4.60 17.32
C ASP A 472 -14.99 -4.83 16.11
N PRO A 473 -14.08 -5.82 16.17
CA PRO A 473 -13.19 -6.12 15.06
C PRO A 473 -13.96 -6.67 13.87
N TRP A 474 -13.60 -6.22 12.66
CA TRP A 474 -14.18 -6.76 11.43
C TRP A 474 -13.46 -8.05 11.03
N THR A 475 -14.17 -9.17 11.07
CA THR A 475 -13.63 -10.48 10.73
C THR A 475 -14.45 -11.15 9.62
N PRO A 476 -13.90 -12.18 8.93
CA PRO A 476 -14.66 -12.92 7.94
C PRO A 476 -15.93 -13.56 8.52
N GLU A 477 -15.90 -13.94 9.81
CA GLU A 477 -17.03 -14.53 10.55
C GLU A 477 -18.15 -13.51 10.81
N SER A 478 -17.82 -12.24 11.08
CA SER A 478 -18.82 -11.18 11.19
C SER A 478 -19.44 -10.79 9.84
N GLY A 479 -18.88 -11.30 8.74
CA GLY A 479 -19.37 -11.07 7.39
C GLY A 479 -19.04 -9.69 6.81
N LEU A 480 -18.40 -8.81 7.60
CA LEU A 480 -18.04 -7.43 7.23
C LEU A 480 -16.81 -7.36 6.32
N VAL A 481 -15.92 -8.36 6.39
CA VAL A 481 -14.80 -8.54 5.46
C VAL A 481 -14.91 -9.88 4.74
N THR A 482 -14.24 -9.99 3.59
CA THR A 482 -14.10 -11.25 2.85
C THR A 482 -13.06 -12.16 3.52
N ALA A 483 -12.96 -13.42 3.08
CA ALA A 483 -11.91 -14.35 3.53
C ALA A 483 -10.49 -13.83 3.25
N ALA A 484 -10.32 -12.96 2.24
CA ALA A 484 -9.08 -12.27 1.93
C ALA A 484 -8.90 -10.95 2.70
N LEU A 485 -9.72 -10.70 3.74
CA LEU A 485 -9.72 -9.50 4.58
C LEU A 485 -10.04 -8.19 3.83
N LYS A 486 -10.64 -8.27 2.63
CA LYS A 486 -11.17 -7.09 1.91
C LYS A 486 -12.53 -6.66 2.49
N ILE A 487 -12.72 -5.36 2.73
CA ILE A 487 -13.98 -4.80 3.22
C ILE A 487 -15.16 -5.05 2.28
N LYS A 488 -16.35 -5.34 2.83
CA LYS A 488 -17.61 -5.40 2.09
C LYS A 488 -18.40 -4.11 2.31
N ARG A 489 -18.05 -3.06 1.56
CA ARG A 489 -18.57 -1.69 1.71
C ARG A 489 -20.09 -1.61 1.83
N GLU A 490 -20.83 -2.29 0.95
CA GLU A 490 -22.31 -2.31 0.98
C GLU A 490 -22.89 -2.92 2.25
N VAL A 491 -22.27 -3.97 2.77
CA VAL A 491 -22.72 -4.62 4.01
C VAL A 491 -22.45 -3.71 5.20
N ILE A 492 -21.25 -3.13 5.28
CA ILE A 492 -20.86 -2.21 6.36
C ILE A 492 -21.75 -0.95 6.32
N LYS A 493 -22.00 -0.38 5.13
CA LYS A 493 -22.89 0.77 4.94
C LYS A 493 -24.29 0.49 5.47
N LYS A 494 -24.82 -0.71 5.20
CA LYS A 494 -26.14 -1.13 5.70
C LYS A 494 -26.15 -1.33 7.21
N THR A 495 -25.11 -1.96 7.76
CA THR A 495 -25.01 -2.23 9.21
C THR A 495 -24.87 -0.94 10.03
N PHE A 496 -24.09 0.03 9.56
CA PHE A 496 -23.79 1.26 10.28
C PHE A 496 -24.48 2.50 9.69
N GLN A 497 -25.62 2.31 9.02
CA GLN A 497 -26.31 3.40 8.32
C GLN A 497 -26.70 4.55 9.26
N GLU A 498 -27.21 4.24 10.45
CA GLU A 498 -27.62 5.26 11.43
C GLU A 498 -26.43 6.11 11.91
N GLU A 499 -25.29 5.47 12.15
CA GLU A 499 -24.08 6.17 12.59
C GLU A 499 -23.51 7.05 11.46
N LEU A 500 -23.56 6.59 10.21
CA LEU A 500 -23.18 7.40 9.05
C LEU A 500 -24.08 8.64 8.91
N VAL A 501 -25.40 8.49 9.07
CA VAL A 501 -26.33 9.62 9.04
C VAL A 501 -26.01 10.63 10.15
N LYS A 502 -25.74 10.17 11.38
CA LYS A 502 -25.35 11.04 12.50
C LYS A 502 -24.06 11.82 12.22
N LEU A 503 -23.09 11.22 11.54
CA LEU A 503 -21.85 11.89 11.17
C LEU A 503 -22.09 13.03 10.17
N TYR A 504 -23.05 12.88 9.25
CA TYR A 504 -23.38 13.94 8.29
C TYR A 504 -24.34 15.00 8.84
N SER A 505 -25.23 14.63 9.78
CA SER A 505 -26.21 15.55 10.35
C SER A 505 -25.66 16.49 11.43
N SER A 506 -24.43 16.27 11.90
CA SER A 506 -23.83 16.97 13.04
C SER A 506 -23.15 18.28 12.72
#